data_AF-A0A7S2P274-F1
#
_entry.id   AF-A0A7S2P274-F1
#
_cell.length_a   1.000
_cell.length_b   1.000
_cell.length_c   1.000
_cell.angle_alpha   90.00
_cell.angle_beta   90.00
_cell.angle_gamma   90.00
#
_symmetry.space_group_name_H-M   'P 1'
#
loop_
_entity.id
_entity.type
_entity.pdbx_description
1 polymer ?
#
loop_
_entity_poly.entity_id
_entity_poly.type
_entity_poly.pdbx_seq_one_letter_code
_entity_poly.pdbx_strand_id
1 'polypeptide(L)'
;PALCSTSFTPLLRLFGGGMRECASVGGCLVAASLVGDCRGRASSLAKRSSSRGDSVVRARSVATLVLQRAPTPLPVAVRVSVTPLVDVGVAVDVPSAQLDGQALPAVCRAGTLSIATFVSAATVRGSETRGNLRMDGFESVPFGVAHDRRGATFVGSPGRWRCTVLGAPNWDWRGNADKPTEGLAADLELTAATLAVRVRVATPVELKRCLQLQALREAEQGEDYDTLHAQIQKAKMAGVETEHIERGEERLKVLRKLGLHIAAGCDKDTLREQMHWCKVTSQKGALDTTEPCARSVDCPCNAVERPGEILDIQQDAVQGCLGEGTDRELYEELLESALSVDEGSVWKAGGKFIFSAFNRNQSVTALTRMLEAHGRQRCADMLLQLVKASESKYGGLVTAVQINFHPHGGTYHDQHRDIYSAKQRAGPNCTCSFRECVGTVCFSLGSSRICLCETMTDDMSQLRPCCERCEGRRERRWLHSGEAMFFNAAWNSNHTHGIPAMPREQVGPRIS
;
A
#
# COMPACT_ATOMS: atom_id res chain seq x y z
N PRO A 1 20.91 -9.18 -64.04
CA PRO A 1 19.89 -8.92 -65.08
C PRO A 1 18.49 -9.35 -64.60
N ALA A 2 17.51 -8.50 -64.29
CA ALA A 2 17.34 -7.05 -64.24
C ALA A 2 16.21 -6.80 -63.21
N LEU A 3 16.45 -5.89 -62.25
CA LEU A 3 15.67 -4.68 -61.98
C LEU A 3 14.21 -4.88 -61.53
N CYS A 4 13.95 -4.58 -60.25
CA CYS A 4 13.23 -3.34 -59.92
C CYS A 4 13.41 -2.95 -58.45
N SER A 5 14.03 -1.78 -58.28
CA SER A 5 14.25 -1.01 -57.07
C SER A 5 13.03 -0.17 -56.70
N THR A 6 12.83 0.09 -55.41
CA THR A 6 12.58 1.46 -54.92
C THR A 6 12.97 1.61 -53.45
N SER A 7 13.97 2.45 -53.23
CA SER A 7 14.43 3.03 -51.99
C SER A 7 13.61 4.28 -51.64
N PHE A 8 13.33 4.53 -50.36
CA PHE A 8 12.99 5.87 -49.86
C PHE A 8 13.49 6.09 -48.42
N THR A 9 14.49 6.95 -48.29
CA THR A 9 14.77 7.87 -47.17
C THR A 9 15.09 9.20 -47.87
N PRO A 10 14.71 10.39 -47.34
CA PRO A 10 15.41 11.04 -46.22
C PRO A 10 14.41 11.82 -45.30
N LEU A 11 14.75 12.46 -44.16
CA LEU A 11 15.65 13.61 -44.00
C LEU A 11 15.78 13.98 -42.51
N LEU A 12 17.01 14.31 -42.11
CA LEU A 12 17.36 14.99 -40.88
C LEU A 12 16.70 16.38 -40.78
N ARG A 13 16.34 16.79 -39.56
CA ARG A 13 16.41 18.21 -39.15
C ARG A 13 17.05 18.35 -37.77
N LEU A 14 18.10 19.15 -37.79
CA LEU A 14 18.83 19.76 -36.69
C LEU A 14 17.91 20.61 -35.81
N PHE A 15 18.06 20.52 -34.48
CA PHE A 15 18.04 21.68 -33.59
C PHE A 15 18.98 21.42 -32.41
N GLY A 16 20.07 22.18 -32.37
CA GLY A 16 20.87 22.36 -31.18
C GLY A 16 20.20 23.35 -30.22
N GLY A 17 20.61 23.31 -28.96
CA GLY A 17 20.24 24.35 -28.01
C GLY A 17 20.43 23.96 -26.55
N GLY A 18 21.59 24.34 -26.00
CA GLY A 18 21.64 24.91 -24.66
C GLY A 18 21.82 23.96 -23.49
N MET A 19 23.09 23.66 -23.19
CA MET A 19 23.52 23.50 -21.80
C MET A 19 23.14 24.77 -21.01
N ARG A 20 22.42 24.59 -19.89
CA ARG A 20 22.45 25.53 -18.77
C ARG A 20 22.66 24.75 -17.48
N GLU A 21 23.81 25.01 -16.90
CA GLU A 21 24.10 24.82 -15.49
C GLU A 21 23.01 25.49 -14.65
N CYS A 22 22.50 24.75 -13.67
CA CYS A 22 21.93 25.33 -12.46
C CYS A 22 22.57 24.61 -11.28
N ALA A 23 23.65 25.20 -10.79
CA ALA A 23 24.03 25.06 -9.39
C ALA A 23 22.95 25.72 -8.53
N SER A 24 22.41 24.99 -7.55
CA SER A 24 21.81 25.63 -6.38
C SER A 24 22.18 24.86 -5.12
N VAL A 25 23.25 25.37 -4.50
CA VAL A 25 23.46 25.34 -3.06
C VAL A 25 22.22 25.95 -2.39
N GLY A 26 21.73 25.32 -1.32
CA GLY A 26 20.59 25.86 -0.58
C GLY A 26 20.13 24.95 0.54
N GLY A 27 20.98 24.78 1.56
CA GLY A 27 20.52 24.32 2.86
C GLY A 27 19.53 25.32 3.46
N CYS A 28 18.43 24.84 4.00
CA CYS A 28 17.59 25.62 4.88
C CYS A 28 17.47 24.89 6.22
N LEU A 29 18.16 25.50 7.19
CA LEU A 29 18.02 25.28 8.62
C LEU A 29 16.57 25.38 9.07
N VAL A 30 16.20 24.46 9.95
CA VAL A 30 15.05 24.55 10.84
C VAL A 30 15.30 25.71 11.80
N ALA A 31 14.63 26.84 11.59
CA ALA A 31 14.55 27.93 12.55
C ALA A 31 13.30 27.76 13.41
N ALA A 32 13.51 27.38 14.67
CA ALA A 32 12.52 27.46 15.73
C ALA A 32 12.14 28.93 15.97
N SER A 33 10.85 29.24 15.97
CA SER A 33 10.33 30.52 16.46
C SER A 33 9.62 30.30 17.80
N LEU A 34 10.37 30.60 18.86
CA LEU A 34 9.88 31.06 20.16
C LEU A 34 9.66 32.56 20.04
N VAL A 35 8.43 33.06 20.18
CA VAL A 35 8.02 34.38 20.73
C VAL A 35 6.48 34.31 20.82
N GLY A 36 5.78 34.72 21.86
CA GLY A 36 6.16 35.41 23.08
C GLY A 36 4.89 35.87 23.79
N ASP A 37 4.95 35.78 25.11
CA ASP A 37 3.99 36.37 26.05
C ASP A 37 3.75 37.86 25.75
N CYS A 38 2.48 38.28 25.78
CA CYS A 38 2.11 39.68 25.93
C CYS A 38 0.99 39.82 26.95
N ARG A 39 1.40 39.90 28.23
CA ARG A 39 0.64 40.57 29.29
C ARG A 39 0.63 42.07 29.02
N GLY A 40 -0.55 42.69 29.05
CA GLY A 40 -0.65 44.14 28.80
C GLY A 40 -1.98 44.77 29.17
N ARG A 41 -2.16 44.97 30.48
CA ARG A 41 -2.82 46.09 31.16
C ARG A 41 -4.27 46.52 30.83
N ALA A 42 -5.01 46.58 31.93
CA ALA A 42 -6.18 47.39 32.21
C ALA A 42 -6.16 48.82 31.64
N SER A 43 -7.33 49.27 31.20
CA SER A 43 -7.73 50.66 31.38
C SER A 43 -9.22 50.73 31.73
N SER A 44 -9.45 51.23 32.94
CA SER A 44 -10.70 51.78 33.43
C SER A 44 -11.04 53.06 32.68
N LEU A 45 -12.31 53.28 32.34
CA LEU A 45 -12.88 54.63 32.39
C LEU A 45 -14.41 54.59 32.46
N ALA A 46 -14.88 55.03 33.62
CA ALA A 46 -16.27 55.34 33.92
C ALA A 46 -16.75 56.53 33.08
N LYS A 47 -17.99 56.48 32.61
CA LYS A 47 -18.82 57.68 32.40
C LYS A 47 -20.23 57.42 32.90
N ARG A 48 -20.52 58.07 34.02
CA ARG A 48 -21.87 58.37 34.52
C ARG A 48 -22.58 59.25 33.51
N SER A 49 -23.83 58.93 33.20
CA SER A 49 -24.83 59.94 32.87
C SER A 49 -26.18 59.50 33.42
N SER A 50 -26.64 60.27 34.39
CA SER A 50 -27.97 60.26 34.96
C SER A 50 -29.01 60.73 33.94
N SER A 51 -30.13 60.03 33.87
CA SER A 51 -31.41 60.67 33.54
C SER A 51 -32.54 59.92 34.25
N ARG A 52 -33.11 60.61 35.24
CA ARG A 52 -34.42 60.35 35.83
C ARG A 52 -35.48 60.40 34.73
N GLY A 53 -36.46 59.50 34.80
CA GLY A 53 -37.60 59.47 33.90
C GLY A 53 -38.65 58.46 34.38
N ASP A 54 -39.46 58.93 35.31
CA ASP A 54 -40.83 58.55 35.68
C ASP A 54 -41.34 57.14 35.35
N SER A 55 -41.54 56.40 36.43
CA SER A 55 -42.34 55.18 36.52
C SER A 55 -43.83 55.50 36.33
N VAL A 56 -44.36 55.24 35.14
CA VAL A 56 -45.82 55.05 34.93
C VAL A 56 -46.12 53.56 35.00
N VAL A 57 -46.51 53.11 36.18
CA VAL A 57 -47.06 51.78 36.42
C VAL A 57 -48.48 51.75 35.84
N ARG A 58 -48.62 51.27 34.59
CA ARG A 58 -49.91 50.81 34.08
C ARG A 58 -50.16 49.40 34.58
N ALA A 59 -51.14 49.26 35.48
CA ALA A 59 -51.71 47.99 35.87
C ALA A 59 -52.20 47.24 34.61
N ARG A 60 -51.44 46.21 34.20
CA ARG A 60 -51.94 45.22 33.24
C ARG A 60 -52.93 44.33 33.98
N SER A 61 -54.14 44.31 33.47
CA SER A 61 -55.23 43.42 33.88
C SER A 61 -54.74 41.97 34.00
N VAL A 62 -55.14 41.29 35.08
CA VAL A 62 -54.92 39.85 35.32
C VAL A 62 -55.46 38.99 34.15
N ALA A 63 -56.37 39.53 33.34
CA ALA A 63 -56.88 38.86 32.14
C ALA A 63 -55.85 38.73 31.00
N THR A 64 -54.77 39.53 30.97
CA THR A 64 -53.71 39.42 29.94
C THR A 64 -52.58 38.45 30.33
N LEU A 65 -52.43 38.13 31.62
CA LEU A 65 -51.45 37.16 32.14
C LEU A 65 -51.91 35.70 31.96
N VAL A 66 -53.20 35.47 31.79
CA VAL A 66 -53.78 34.13 31.60
C VAL A 66 -53.95 33.78 30.11
N LEU A 67 -53.94 34.77 29.20
CA LEU A 67 -54.13 34.58 27.75
C LEU A 67 -52.86 34.71 26.89
N GLN A 68 -51.66 34.87 27.49
CA GLN A 68 -50.38 34.98 26.77
C GLN A 68 -49.34 33.91 27.14
N ARG A 69 -49.77 32.72 27.58
CA ARG A 69 -48.91 31.52 27.54
C ARG A 69 -49.16 30.74 26.27
N ALA A 70 -48.96 31.38 25.12
CA ALA A 70 -48.62 30.60 23.94
C ALA A 70 -47.28 29.93 24.27
N PRO A 71 -47.15 28.60 24.21
CA PRO A 71 -45.87 27.93 24.45
C PRO A 71 -44.85 28.55 23.50
N THR A 72 -43.79 29.16 24.06
CA THR A 72 -42.68 29.67 23.26
C THR A 72 -42.15 28.48 22.48
N PRO A 73 -42.10 28.53 21.13
CA PRO A 73 -41.65 27.40 20.34
C PRO A 73 -40.25 27.02 20.83
N LEU A 74 -40.07 25.75 21.18
CA LEU A 74 -38.77 25.23 21.60
C LEU A 74 -37.78 25.43 20.45
N PRO A 75 -36.54 25.85 20.73
CA PRO A 75 -35.55 26.05 19.68
C PRO A 75 -35.25 24.73 18.99
N VAL A 76 -35.15 24.77 17.66
CA VAL A 76 -34.72 23.62 16.85
C VAL A 76 -33.28 23.30 17.22
N ALA A 77 -33.07 22.10 17.75
CA ALA A 77 -31.75 21.61 18.11
C ALA A 77 -31.00 21.14 16.85
N VAL A 78 -31.67 20.35 16.00
CA VAL A 78 -31.16 19.93 14.70
C VAL A 78 -32.31 19.53 13.78
N ARG A 79 -32.20 19.85 12.49
CA ARG A 79 -33.06 19.31 11.43
C ARG A 79 -32.25 18.34 10.60
N VAL A 80 -32.75 17.14 10.38
CA VAL A 80 -32.08 16.14 9.53
C VAL A 80 -32.88 15.96 8.26
N SER A 81 -32.24 16.14 7.10
CA SER A 81 -32.84 15.96 5.79
C SER A 81 -32.10 14.87 5.01
N VAL A 82 -32.79 13.80 4.67
CA VAL A 82 -32.24 12.62 3.99
C VAL A 82 -32.75 12.57 2.56
N THR A 83 -31.83 12.57 1.59
CA THR A 83 -32.11 12.41 0.15
C THR A 83 -31.36 11.19 -0.37
N PRO A 84 -31.95 9.99 -0.25
CA PRO A 84 -31.32 8.76 -0.71
C PRO A 84 -31.48 8.57 -2.23
N LEU A 85 -30.47 8.00 -2.87
CA LEU A 85 -30.53 7.45 -4.23
C LEU A 85 -30.71 5.92 -4.24
N VAL A 86 -30.66 5.30 -3.06
CA VAL A 86 -30.89 3.87 -2.80
C VAL A 86 -31.66 3.72 -1.50
N ASP A 87 -32.49 2.70 -1.37
CA ASP A 87 -33.24 2.46 -0.14
C ASP A 87 -32.28 2.18 1.03
N VAL A 88 -32.48 2.90 2.14
CA VAL A 88 -31.57 2.81 3.31
C VAL A 88 -32.30 3.15 4.61
N GLY A 89 -32.06 2.37 5.67
CA GLY A 89 -32.49 2.72 7.02
C GLY A 89 -31.61 3.83 7.59
N VAL A 90 -32.24 4.89 8.11
CA VAL A 90 -31.55 6.01 8.76
C VAL A 90 -32.19 6.30 10.11
N ALA A 91 -31.38 6.25 11.17
CA ALA A 91 -31.77 6.59 12.52
C ALA A 91 -30.88 7.71 13.06
N VAL A 92 -31.49 8.64 13.79
CA VAL A 92 -30.80 9.78 14.40
C VAL A 92 -31.06 9.73 15.89
N ASP A 93 -29.99 9.69 16.68
CA ASP A 93 -30.03 9.76 18.13
C ASP A 93 -29.51 11.13 18.60
N VAL A 94 -30.36 11.89 19.30
CA VAL A 94 -30.03 13.22 19.83
C VAL A 94 -30.44 13.28 21.30
N PRO A 95 -29.59 12.84 22.25
CA PRO A 95 -29.99 12.66 23.64
C PRO A 95 -30.54 13.92 24.33
N SER A 96 -30.13 15.12 23.86
CA SER A 96 -30.56 16.41 24.42
C SER A 96 -31.81 17.02 23.76
N ALA A 97 -32.45 16.31 22.84
CA ALA A 97 -33.56 16.82 22.04
C ALA A 97 -34.70 15.80 21.91
N GLN A 98 -35.91 16.29 21.70
CA GLN A 98 -37.10 15.50 21.43
C GLN A 98 -37.49 15.67 19.97
N LEU A 99 -38.07 14.64 19.38
CA LEU A 99 -38.59 14.69 18.02
C LEU A 99 -39.82 15.62 17.96
N ASP A 100 -39.79 16.57 17.04
CA ASP A 100 -40.91 17.46 16.72
C ASP A 100 -41.54 17.06 15.38
N GLY A 101 -42.75 16.51 15.45
CA GLY A 101 -43.49 16.03 14.29
C GLY A 101 -43.14 14.60 13.88
N GLN A 102 -42.93 14.39 12.58
CA GLN A 102 -42.77 13.06 11.99
C GLN A 102 -41.33 12.57 12.11
N ALA A 103 -41.16 11.32 12.55
CA ALA A 103 -39.87 10.63 12.53
C ALA A 103 -39.42 10.35 11.10
N LEU A 104 -38.12 10.11 10.90
CA LEU A 104 -37.67 9.49 9.65
C LEU A 104 -38.38 8.13 9.48
N PRO A 105 -38.77 7.75 8.24
CA PRO A 105 -39.29 6.41 8.00
C PRO A 105 -38.21 5.36 8.32
N ALA A 106 -38.63 4.15 8.69
CA ALA A 106 -37.70 3.05 8.95
C ALA A 106 -36.75 2.77 7.77
N VAL A 107 -37.23 2.99 6.54
CA VAL A 107 -36.43 2.97 5.31
C VAL A 107 -36.74 4.25 4.52
N CYS A 108 -35.72 5.07 4.27
CA CYS A 108 -35.81 6.23 3.40
C CYS A 108 -35.73 5.74 1.94
N ARG A 109 -36.84 5.85 1.19
CA ARG A 109 -36.93 5.35 -0.19
C ARG A 109 -36.18 6.22 -1.18
N ALA A 110 -35.48 5.59 -2.13
CA ALA A 110 -34.75 6.26 -3.20
C ALA A 110 -35.60 7.34 -3.90
N GLY A 111 -35.01 8.52 -4.11
CA GLY A 111 -35.66 9.67 -4.75
C GLY A 111 -36.62 10.46 -3.86
N THR A 112 -36.85 10.06 -2.60
CA THR A 112 -37.77 10.74 -1.67
C THR A 112 -37.03 11.54 -0.61
N LEU A 113 -37.32 12.83 -0.48
CA LEU A 113 -36.80 13.65 0.62
C LEU A 113 -37.54 13.33 1.92
N SER A 114 -36.81 12.83 2.92
CA SER A 114 -37.32 12.59 4.28
C SER A 114 -36.73 13.61 5.25
N ILE A 115 -37.55 14.18 6.13
CA ILE A 115 -37.11 15.21 7.08
C ILE A 115 -37.58 14.84 8.47
N ALA A 116 -36.68 14.94 9.46
CA ALA A 116 -37.03 14.90 10.88
C ALA A 116 -36.46 16.15 11.57
N THR A 117 -37.24 16.72 12.49
CA THR A 117 -36.83 17.90 13.26
C THR A 117 -36.74 17.52 14.72
N PHE A 118 -35.64 17.88 15.37
CA PHE A 118 -35.44 17.68 16.79
C PHE A 118 -35.40 19.04 17.49
N VAL A 119 -36.21 19.23 18.51
CA VAL A 119 -36.29 20.44 19.33
C VAL A 119 -35.69 20.17 20.70
N SER A 120 -35.03 21.16 21.29
CA SER A 120 -34.39 20.94 22.60
C SER A 120 -35.42 20.68 23.70
N ALA A 121 -35.18 19.67 24.54
CA ALA A 121 -36.08 19.29 25.64
C ALA A 121 -36.16 20.35 26.77
N ALA A 122 -35.22 21.30 26.79
CA ALA A 122 -35.21 22.44 27.70
C ALA A 122 -34.66 23.67 26.96
N THR A 123 -34.83 24.87 27.53
CA THR A 123 -34.07 26.05 27.09
C THR A 123 -32.58 25.70 27.22
N VAL A 124 -31.93 25.45 26.09
CA VAL A 124 -30.60 24.83 25.96
C VAL A 124 -29.62 25.39 27.00
N ARG A 125 -29.34 24.62 28.07
CA ARG A 125 -28.25 24.91 29.00
C ARG A 125 -26.98 24.22 28.47
N GLY A 126 -26.47 24.70 27.35
CA GLY A 126 -25.29 24.13 26.70
C GLY A 126 -24.89 24.92 25.46
N SER A 127 -23.60 24.91 25.14
CA SER A 127 -23.06 25.58 23.94
C SER A 127 -23.32 24.79 22.65
N GLU A 128 -23.70 23.51 22.75
CA GLU A 128 -23.90 22.64 21.59
C GLU A 128 -24.88 21.48 21.86
N THR A 129 -25.52 20.99 20.79
CA THR A 129 -26.25 19.71 20.76
C THR A 129 -25.40 18.67 20.05
N ARG A 130 -25.21 17.51 20.68
CA ARG A 130 -24.52 16.36 20.08
C ARG A 130 -25.52 15.26 19.73
N GLY A 131 -25.24 14.55 18.65
CA GLY A 131 -26.01 13.39 18.25
C GLY A 131 -25.19 12.40 17.45
N ASN A 132 -25.82 11.28 17.12
CA ASN A 132 -25.24 10.22 16.30
C ASN A 132 -26.21 9.86 15.17
N LEU A 133 -25.69 9.83 13.94
CA LEU A 133 -26.38 9.30 12.78
C LEU A 133 -26.02 7.82 12.63
N ARG A 134 -27.02 6.97 12.43
CA ARG A 134 -26.86 5.54 12.12
C ARG A 134 -27.53 5.27 10.78
N MET A 135 -26.82 4.59 9.90
CA MET A 135 -27.31 4.22 8.57
C MET A 135 -26.98 2.75 8.33
N ASP A 136 -27.87 2.02 7.67
CA ASP A 136 -27.64 0.60 7.38
C ASP A 136 -26.36 0.42 6.55
N GLY A 137 -25.45 -0.43 7.03
CA GLY A 137 -24.16 -0.68 6.38
C GLY A 137 -23.06 0.36 6.64
N PHE A 138 -23.29 1.35 7.51
CA PHE A 138 -22.28 2.34 7.90
C PHE A 138 -21.94 2.27 9.39
N GLU A 139 -20.74 2.75 9.74
CA GLU A 139 -20.44 3.09 11.12
C GLU A 139 -21.25 4.30 11.59
N SER A 140 -21.52 4.37 12.89
CA SER A 140 -22.24 5.51 13.46
C SER A 140 -21.43 6.79 13.30
N VAL A 141 -22.05 7.85 12.77
CA VAL A 141 -21.39 9.13 12.50
C VAL A 141 -21.80 10.15 13.55
N PRO A 142 -20.87 10.60 14.41
CA PRO A 142 -21.16 11.62 15.40
C PRO A 142 -21.31 12.98 14.72
N PHE A 143 -22.16 13.84 15.28
CA PHE A 143 -22.26 15.24 14.87
C PHE A 143 -22.50 16.16 16.06
N GLY A 144 -22.17 17.44 15.90
CA GLY A 144 -22.38 18.50 16.87
C GLY A 144 -22.93 19.74 16.19
N VAL A 145 -23.92 20.40 16.79
CA VAL A 145 -24.50 21.66 16.34
C VAL A 145 -24.27 22.71 17.43
N ALA A 146 -23.48 23.74 17.15
CA ALA A 146 -23.27 24.83 18.08
C ALA A 146 -24.49 25.76 18.14
N HIS A 147 -24.90 26.14 19.34
CA HIS A 147 -25.99 27.10 19.59
C HIS A 147 -25.47 28.50 19.89
N ASP A 148 -24.19 28.61 20.24
CA ASP A 148 -23.49 29.87 20.49
C ASP A 148 -22.08 29.82 19.87
N ARG A 149 -21.27 30.86 20.14
CA ARG A 149 -19.88 30.94 19.65
C ARG A 149 -18.91 30.01 20.39
N ARG A 150 -19.34 29.30 21.43
CA ARG A 150 -18.50 28.43 22.26
C ARG A 150 -18.58 26.97 21.85
N GLY A 151 -19.69 26.55 21.22
CA GLY A 151 -19.88 25.19 20.71
C GLY A 151 -19.13 24.93 19.40
N ALA A 152 -18.96 23.65 19.06
CA ALA A 152 -18.39 23.23 17.77
C ALA A 152 -19.49 22.64 16.87
N THR A 153 -19.62 23.19 15.66
CA THR A 153 -20.44 22.58 14.60
C THR A 153 -19.60 21.61 13.80
N PHE A 154 -19.98 20.33 13.79
CA PHE A 154 -19.24 19.30 13.06
C PHE A 154 -20.08 18.08 12.68
N VAL A 155 -19.58 17.30 11.71
CA VAL A 155 -20.08 15.98 11.30
C VAL A 155 -18.88 15.06 11.04
N GLY A 156 -18.92 13.86 11.61
CA GLY A 156 -17.82 12.89 11.59
C GLY A 156 -16.71 13.24 12.59
N SER A 157 -16.06 14.39 12.45
CA SER A 157 -14.99 14.81 13.37
C SER A 157 -14.99 16.33 13.63
N PRO A 158 -14.54 16.78 14.83
CA PRO A 158 -14.52 18.20 15.18
C PRO A 158 -13.87 19.08 14.10
N GLY A 159 -14.53 20.20 13.78
CA GLY A 159 -14.07 21.15 12.75
C GLY A 159 -14.45 20.81 11.31
N ARG A 160 -15.06 19.65 11.04
CA ARG A 160 -15.58 19.31 9.71
C ARG A 160 -17.08 19.53 9.64
N TRP A 161 -17.53 20.43 8.77
CA TRP A 161 -18.96 20.64 8.50
C TRP A 161 -19.47 19.80 7.32
N ARG A 162 -18.58 19.12 6.60
CA ARG A 162 -18.91 18.19 5.52
C ARG A 162 -18.00 16.97 5.56
N CYS A 163 -18.55 15.79 5.32
CA CYS A 163 -17.77 14.57 5.14
C CYS A 163 -18.50 13.56 4.24
N THR A 164 -17.76 12.60 3.68
CA THR A 164 -18.32 11.44 2.99
C THR A 164 -17.94 10.21 3.80
N VAL A 165 -18.93 9.48 4.30
CA VAL A 165 -18.70 8.20 4.97
C VAL A 165 -18.99 7.06 4.02
N LEU A 166 -18.25 5.96 4.15
CA LEU A 166 -18.33 4.81 3.25
C LEU A 166 -18.77 3.58 4.03
N GLY A 167 -19.65 2.80 3.41
CA GLY A 167 -20.16 1.54 3.94
C GLY A 167 -20.00 0.43 2.90
N ALA A 168 -19.58 -0.75 3.34
CA ALA A 168 -19.52 -1.94 2.51
C ALA A 168 -19.74 -3.18 3.39
N PRO A 169 -20.23 -4.31 2.84
CA PRO A 169 -20.27 -5.57 3.57
C PRO A 169 -18.92 -5.90 4.19
N ASN A 170 -18.94 -6.57 5.36
CA ASN A 170 -17.71 -7.03 6.00
C ASN A 170 -16.97 -7.98 5.05
N TRP A 171 -15.74 -7.63 4.71
CA TRP A 171 -14.89 -8.44 3.85
C TRP A 171 -13.82 -9.16 4.67
N ASP A 172 -13.91 -10.48 4.74
CA ASP A 172 -12.82 -11.33 5.23
C ASP A 172 -11.74 -11.39 4.14
N TRP A 173 -10.87 -10.37 4.12
CA TRP A 173 -9.81 -10.26 3.12
C TRP A 173 -8.66 -11.25 3.36
N ARG A 174 -8.61 -11.91 4.52
CA ARG A 174 -7.65 -12.97 4.83
C ARG A 174 -8.15 -14.32 4.38
N GLY A 175 -9.43 -14.59 4.60
CA GLY A 175 -10.12 -15.72 4.00
C GLY A 175 -10.22 -15.55 2.49
N ASN A 176 -10.35 -16.66 1.76
CA ASN A 176 -10.62 -16.61 0.33
C ASN A 176 -12.08 -16.19 0.04
N ALA A 177 -12.63 -15.26 0.83
CA ALA A 177 -13.98 -14.76 0.64
C ALA A 177 -14.03 -13.82 -0.57
N ASP A 178 -15.13 -13.91 -1.31
CA ASP A 178 -15.34 -13.06 -2.47
C ASP A 178 -15.29 -11.59 -2.06
N LYS A 179 -14.48 -10.84 -2.79
CA LYS A 179 -14.33 -9.40 -2.57
C LYS A 179 -15.64 -8.69 -2.91
N PRO A 180 -16.19 -7.85 -2.01
CA PRO A 180 -17.39 -7.08 -2.32
C PRO A 180 -17.23 -6.24 -3.58
N THR A 181 -18.22 -6.32 -4.46
CA THR A 181 -18.31 -5.55 -5.72
C THR A 181 -19.16 -4.30 -5.59
N GLU A 182 -19.88 -4.15 -4.47
CA GLU A 182 -20.80 -3.06 -4.20
C GLU A 182 -20.57 -2.46 -2.81
N GLY A 183 -20.94 -1.18 -2.67
CA GLY A 183 -20.89 -0.44 -1.41
C GLY A 183 -21.69 0.84 -1.50
N LEU A 184 -21.84 1.52 -0.37
CA LEU A 184 -22.60 2.75 -0.21
C LEU A 184 -21.69 3.90 0.23
N ALA A 185 -22.07 5.11 -0.17
CA ALA A 185 -21.46 6.36 0.28
C ALA A 185 -22.57 7.28 0.79
N ALA A 186 -22.35 7.91 1.93
CA ALA A 186 -23.23 8.94 2.46
C ALA A 186 -22.46 10.27 2.54
N ASP A 187 -22.87 11.22 1.73
CA ASP A 187 -22.37 12.58 1.74
C ASP A 187 -23.17 13.37 2.79
N LEU A 188 -22.48 13.85 3.82
CA LEU A 188 -23.05 14.53 4.98
C LEU A 188 -22.59 15.98 5.01
N GLU A 189 -23.53 16.91 5.18
CA GLU A 189 -23.25 18.34 5.27
C GLU A 189 -24.09 18.97 6.38
N LEU A 190 -23.45 19.74 7.25
CA LEU A 190 -24.09 20.39 8.38
C LEU A 190 -24.06 21.92 8.22
N THR A 191 -25.22 22.49 7.91
CA THR A 191 -25.38 23.93 7.63
C THR A 191 -26.56 24.48 8.42
N ALA A 192 -26.33 25.53 9.23
CA ALA A 192 -27.39 26.22 10.01
C ALA A 192 -28.32 25.26 10.78
N ALA A 193 -27.74 24.39 11.62
CA ALA A 193 -28.43 23.33 12.36
C ALA A 193 -29.19 22.31 11.49
N THR A 194 -28.96 22.28 10.18
CA THR A 194 -29.52 21.29 9.27
C THR A 194 -28.45 20.30 8.82
N LEU A 195 -28.60 19.04 9.20
CA LEU A 195 -27.78 17.92 8.73
C LEU A 195 -28.41 17.35 7.46
N ALA A 196 -27.83 17.69 6.31
CA ALA A 196 -28.16 17.10 5.03
C ALA A 196 -27.40 15.78 4.84
N VAL A 197 -28.14 14.72 4.50
CA VAL A 197 -27.65 13.35 4.31
C VAL A 197 -28.03 12.92 2.90
N ARG A 198 -27.04 12.63 2.04
CA ARG A 198 -27.27 12.07 0.71
C ARG A 198 -26.62 10.70 0.60
N VAL A 199 -27.42 9.65 0.49
CA VAL A 199 -26.93 8.27 0.37
C VAL A 199 -26.95 7.83 -1.08
N ARG A 200 -25.88 7.21 -1.56
CA ARG A 200 -25.72 6.76 -2.95
C ARG A 200 -24.85 5.49 -3.01
N VAL A 201 -24.83 4.84 -4.17
CA VAL A 201 -23.84 3.80 -4.46
C VAL A 201 -22.44 4.42 -4.43
N ALA A 202 -21.50 3.72 -3.79
CA ALA A 202 -20.09 4.10 -3.78
C ALA A 202 -19.49 3.94 -5.18
N THR A 203 -18.63 4.87 -5.58
CA THR A 203 -17.82 4.69 -6.78
C THR A 203 -16.81 3.55 -6.59
N PRO A 204 -16.26 2.95 -7.66
CA PRO A 204 -15.25 1.89 -7.53
C PRO A 204 -14.02 2.31 -6.71
N VAL A 205 -13.63 3.58 -6.77
CA VAL A 205 -12.51 4.14 -5.99
C VAL A 205 -12.87 4.24 -4.51
N GLU A 206 -14.07 4.72 -4.19
CA GLU A 206 -14.57 4.77 -2.81
C GLU A 206 -14.73 3.38 -2.21
N LEU A 207 -15.29 2.42 -2.95
CA LEU A 207 -15.39 1.03 -2.50
C LEU A 207 -14.00 0.46 -2.20
N LYS A 208 -13.03 0.65 -3.10
CA LYS A 208 -11.64 0.22 -2.88
C LYS A 208 -11.06 0.83 -1.60
N ARG A 209 -11.29 2.13 -1.35
CA ARG A 209 -10.83 2.82 -0.14
C ARG A 209 -11.50 2.25 1.12
N CYS A 210 -12.81 2.01 1.09
CA CYS A 210 -13.57 1.44 2.20
C CYS A 210 -13.07 0.04 2.57
N LEU A 211 -12.96 -0.85 1.60
CA LEU A 211 -12.46 -2.21 1.79
C LEU A 211 -11.03 -2.22 2.33
N GLN A 212 -10.20 -1.29 1.87
CA GLN A 212 -8.82 -1.17 2.36
C GLN A 212 -8.74 -0.64 3.79
N LEU A 213 -9.66 0.25 4.20
CA LEU A 213 -9.78 0.69 5.59
C LEU A 213 -10.23 -0.47 6.51
N GLN A 214 -11.18 -1.30 6.07
CA GLN A 214 -11.58 -2.50 6.83
C GLN A 214 -10.37 -3.43 7.04
N ALA A 215 -9.63 -3.73 5.99
CA ALA A 215 -8.45 -4.58 6.06
C ALA A 215 -7.34 -4.01 6.97
N LEU A 216 -7.14 -2.70 6.95
CA LEU A 216 -6.20 -2.02 7.85
C LEU A 216 -6.61 -2.19 9.32
N ARG A 217 -7.88 -1.91 9.66
CA ARG A 217 -8.38 -2.01 11.04
C ARG A 217 -8.31 -3.43 11.59
N GLU A 218 -8.59 -4.43 10.77
CA GLU A 218 -8.46 -5.83 11.17
C GLU A 218 -6.98 -6.24 11.34
N ALA A 219 -6.09 -5.74 10.48
CA ALA A 219 -4.66 -5.96 10.65
C ALA A 219 -4.09 -5.28 11.91
N GLU A 220 -4.59 -4.10 12.27
CA GLU A 220 -4.21 -3.37 13.50
C GLU A 220 -4.51 -4.17 14.78
N GLN A 221 -5.59 -4.95 14.77
CA GLN A 221 -6.00 -5.80 15.89
C GLN A 221 -5.13 -7.06 16.03
N GLY A 222 -4.39 -7.43 14.99
CA GLY A 222 -3.49 -8.58 15.00
C GLY A 222 -2.12 -8.30 15.64
N GLU A 223 -1.29 -9.35 15.63
CA GLU A 223 0.12 -9.30 16.06
C GLU A 223 1.09 -9.56 14.89
N ASP A 224 0.57 -9.75 13.69
CA ASP A 224 1.38 -9.96 12.48
C ASP A 224 1.87 -8.62 11.93
N TYR A 225 3.14 -8.32 12.21
CA TYR A 225 3.84 -7.12 11.76
C TYR A 225 3.83 -6.96 10.24
N ASP A 226 4.07 -8.06 9.51
CA ASP A 226 4.22 -8.04 8.06
C ASP A 226 2.88 -7.75 7.38
N THR A 227 1.81 -8.36 7.90
CA THR A 227 0.44 -8.09 7.49
C THR A 227 0.05 -6.63 7.73
N LEU A 228 0.26 -6.11 8.94
CA LEU A 228 -0.07 -4.72 9.27
C LEU A 228 0.70 -3.74 8.38
N HIS A 229 2.02 -3.94 8.25
CA HIS A 229 2.85 -3.11 7.39
C HIS A 229 2.34 -3.12 5.93
N ALA A 230 1.96 -4.28 5.39
CA ALA A 230 1.39 -4.37 4.04
C ALA A 230 0.07 -3.60 3.90
N GLN A 231 -0.83 -3.69 4.89
CA GLN A 231 -2.13 -2.99 4.83
C GLN A 231 -2.00 -1.47 4.97
N ILE A 232 -1.04 -0.96 5.77
CA ILE A 232 -0.72 0.47 5.84
C ILE A 232 -0.35 1.02 4.45
N GLN A 233 0.45 0.27 3.69
CA GLN A 233 0.91 0.72 2.38
C GLN A 233 -0.20 0.67 1.34
N LYS A 234 -1.01 -0.39 1.35
CA LYS A 234 -2.20 -0.46 0.50
C LYS A 234 -3.20 0.66 0.86
N ALA A 235 -3.35 1.00 2.13
CA ALA A 235 -4.19 2.11 2.60
C ALA A 235 -3.72 3.46 2.08
N LYS A 236 -2.40 3.75 2.14
CA LYS A 236 -1.80 4.93 1.50
C LYS A 236 -2.11 5.00 0.01
N MET A 237 -1.95 3.88 -0.71
CA MET A 237 -2.22 3.81 -2.15
C MET A 237 -3.71 3.93 -2.50
N ALA A 238 -4.60 3.49 -1.62
CA ALA A 238 -6.05 3.58 -1.82
C ALA A 238 -6.64 4.94 -1.39
N GLY A 239 -5.80 5.84 -0.85
CA GLY A 239 -6.25 7.16 -0.38
C GLY A 239 -7.12 7.09 0.88
N VAL A 240 -6.86 6.11 1.75
CA VAL A 240 -7.46 6.05 3.10
C VAL A 240 -7.01 7.27 3.90
N GLU A 241 -7.87 7.76 4.79
CA GLU A 241 -7.64 8.93 5.61
C GLU A 241 -6.35 8.79 6.46
N THR A 242 -5.55 9.86 6.50
CA THR A 242 -4.25 9.90 7.18
C THR A 242 -4.33 9.48 8.66
N GLU A 243 -5.41 9.84 9.36
CA GLU A 243 -5.60 9.48 10.78
C GLU A 243 -5.60 7.95 11.00
N HIS A 244 -6.19 7.18 10.09
CA HIS A 244 -6.18 5.72 10.17
C HIS A 244 -4.79 5.16 9.85
N ILE A 245 -4.10 5.74 8.88
CA ILE A 245 -2.74 5.35 8.51
C ILE A 245 -1.76 5.59 9.69
N GLU A 246 -1.83 6.76 10.33
CA GLU A 246 -0.98 7.13 11.47
C GLU A 246 -1.19 6.19 12.66
N ARG A 247 -2.45 5.78 12.92
CA ARG A 247 -2.79 4.80 13.96
C ARG A 247 -2.16 3.44 13.68
N GLY A 248 -2.27 2.95 12.45
CA GLY A 248 -1.60 1.72 12.02
C GLY A 248 -0.08 1.82 12.15
N GLU A 249 0.54 2.95 11.78
CA GLU A 249 1.97 3.18 11.94
C GLU A 249 2.42 3.19 13.40
N GLU A 250 1.63 3.78 14.30
CA GLU A 250 1.93 3.76 15.74
C GLU A 250 1.84 2.33 16.30
N ARG A 251 0.81 1.57 15.91
CA ARG A 251 0.72 0.15 16.24
C ARG A 251 1.91 -0.65 15.72
N LEU A 252 2.38 -0.37 14.50
CA LEU A 252 3.55 -1.02 13.92
C LEU A 252 4.83 -0.75 14.72
N LYS A 253 5.02 0.48 15.24
CA LYS A 253 6.14 0.79 16.15
C LYS A 253 6.07 -0.02 17.44
N VAL A 254 4.87 -0.24 17.99
CA VAL A 254 4.69 -1.09 19.18
C VAL A 254 5.10 -2.53 18.87
N LEU A 255 4.63 -3.12 17.77
CA LEU A 255 5.03 -4.48 17.35
C LEU A 255 6.55 -4.59 17.13
N ARG A 256 7.19 -3.54 16.58
CA ARG A 256 8.64 -3.48 16.43
C ARG A 256 9.36 -3.56 17.78
N LYS A 257 8.93 -2.77 18.78
CA LYS A 257 9.51 -2.79 20.14
C LYS A 257 9.36 -4.15 20.82
N LEU A 258 8.35 -4.92 20.46
CA LEU A 258 8.13 -6.29 20.93
C LEU A 258 8.97 -7.35 20.16
N GLY A 259 9.77 -6.94 19.17
CA GLY A 259 10.58 -7.86 18.36
C GLY A 259 9.80 -8.60 17.26
N LEU A 260 8.49 -8.35 17.10
CA LEU A 260 7.62 -9.07 16.16
C LEU A 260 7.86 -8.74 14.67
N HIS A 261 8.78 -7.80 14.40
CA HIS A 261 9.24 -7.46 13.05
C HIS A 261 10.31 -8.43 12.53
N ILE A 262 10.79 -9.35 13.36
CA ILE A 262 11.78 -10.36 13.01
C ILE A 262 11.04 -11.70 12.86
N ALA A 263 10.90 -12.16 11.63
CA ALA A 263 10.29 -13.46 11.38
C ALA A 263 11.16 -14.59 11.95
N ALA A 264 10.53 -15.69 12.36
CA ALA A 264 11.25 -16.84 12.90
C ALA A 264 12.34 -17.34 11.93
N GLY A 265 13.58 -17.41 12.44
CA GLY A 265 14.78 -17.80 11.69
C GLY A 265 15.42 -16.70 10.85
N CYS A 266 14.87 -15.48 10.84
CA CYS A 266 15.48 -14.30 10.23
C CYS A 266 16.34 -13.49 11.22
N ASP A 267 16.41 -13.91 12.49
CA ASP A 267 17.33 -13.32 13.47
C ASP A 267 18.79 -13.54 13.04
N LYS A 268 19.66 -12.62 13.47
CA LYS A 268 21.05 -12.58 13.03
C LYS A 268 21.83 -13.84 13.39
N ASP A 269 21.55 -14.44 14.54
CA ASP A 269 22.27 -15.62 15.01
C ASP A 269 21.89 -16.85 14.19
N THR A 270 20.60 -17.06 13.95
CA THR A 270 20.12 -18.14 13.07
C THR A 270 20.63 -17.96 11.64
N LEU A 271 20.58 -16.74 11.10
CA LEU A 271 21.08 -16.47 9.75
C LEU A 271 22.58 -16.76 9.64
N ARG A 272 23.38 -16.31 10.63
CA ARG A 272 24.84 -16.57 10.68
C ARG A 272 25.14 -18.07 10.74
N GLU A 273 24.41 -18.81 11.57
CA GLU A 273 24.61 -20.25 11.69
C GLU A 273 24.27 -20.98 10.38
N GLN A 274 23.14 -20.66 9.76
CA GLN A 274 22.65 -21.39 8.60
C GLN A 274 23.37 -21.04 7.29
N MET A 275 23.79 -19.77 7.12
CA MET A 275 24.42 -19.27 5.90
C MET A 275 25.94 -19.41 5.88
N HIS A 276 26.55 -20.19 6.78
CA HIS A 276 27.99 -20.31 6.81
C HIS A 276 28.54 -21.01 5.54
N TRP A 277 29.59 -20.46 4.93
CA TRP A 277 30.15 -20.99 3.66
C TRP A 277 30.56 -22.46 3.73
N CYS A 278 31.02 -22.95 4.89
CA CYS A 278 31.38 -24.37 5.04
C CYS A 278 30.20 -25.34 4.81
N LYS A 279 28.95 -24.86 4.83
CA LYS A 279 27.75 -25.63 4.52
C LYS A 279 27.41 -25.62 3.03
N VAL A 280 28.09 -24.81 2.22
CA VAL A 280 27.85 -24.70 0.78
C VAL A 280 28.15 -26.01 0.08
N THR A 281 27.18 -26.50 -0.69
CA THR A 281 27.27 -27.76 -1.43
C THR A 281 27.34 -27.52 -2.93
N SER A 282 28.26 -28.18 -3.61
CA SER A 282 28.36 -28.18 -5.07
C SER A 282 27.70 -29.43 -5.65
N GLN A 283 26.86 -29.26 -6.65
CA GLN A 283 26.30 -30.36 -7.46
C GLN A 283 26.91 -30.35 -8.88
N LYS A 284 28.20 -30.02 -8.97
CA LYS A 284 28.94 -30.01 -10.25
C LYS A 284 28.84 -31.40 -10.92
N GLY A 285 28.42 -31.40 -12.18
CA GLY A 285 28.21 -32.62 -12.98
C GLY A 285 26.80 -33.19 -12.89
N ALA A 286 25.91 -32.61 -12.08
CA ALA A 286 24.50 -32.93 -12.17
C ALA A 286 23.94 -32.50 -13.52
N LEU A 287 23.15 -33.36 -14.16
CA LEU A 287 22.59 -33.11 -15.47
C LEU A 287 21.27 -32.35 -15.35
N ASP A 288 21.09 -31.36 -16.23
CA ASP A 288 19.79 -30.76 -16.45
C ASP A 288 18.82 -31.80 -17.01
N THR A 289 17.56 -31.72 -16.59
CA THR A 289 16.51 -32.62 -17.08
C THR A 289 15.41 -31.84 -17.79
N THR A 290 14.93 -32.37 -18.91
CA THR A 290 13.80 -31.82 -19.64
C THR A 290 12.70 -32.88 -19.72
N GLU A 291 11.51 -32.53 -19.28
CA GLU A 291 10.29 -33.31 -19.41
C GLU A 291 9.41 -32.61 -20.46
N PRO A 292 9.40 -33.07 -21.72
CA PRO A 292 8.49 -32.52 -22.72
C PRO A 292 7.04 -32.87 -22.36
N CYS A 293 6.09 -32.15 -22.93
CA CYS A 293 4.68 -32.46 -22.83
C CYS A 293 4.41 -33.88 -23.32
N ALA A 294 3.96 -34.73 -22.39
CA ALA A 294 3.72 -36.14 -22.66
C ALA A 294 2.51 -36.40 -23.59
N ARG A 295 1.67 -35.38 -23.84
CA ARG A 295 0.45 -35.54 -24.64
C ARG A 295 0.70 -35.52 -26.15
N SER A 296 1.69 -34.76 -26.60
CA SER A 296 2.02 -34.65 -28.02
C SER A 296 3.48 -34.24 -28.18
N VAL A 297 4.21 -34.95 -29.05
CA VAL A 297 5.59 -34.61 -29.42
C VAL A 297 5.62 -33.23 -30.08
N ASP A 298 4.64 -32.94 -30.94
CA ASP A 298 4.48 -31.68 -31.65
C ASP A 298 3.70 -30.62 -30.84
N CYS A 299 3.59 -30.78 -29.52
CA CYS A 299 3.01 -29.73 -28.69
C CYS A 299 3.76 -28.42 -28.93
N PRO A 300 3.06 -27.28 -29.17
CA PRO A 300 3.73 -25.99 -29.27
C PRO A 300 4.64 -25.75 -28.07
N CYS A 301 4.23 -26.16 -26.87
CA CYS A 301 4.97 -26.06 -25.62
C CYS A 301 6.36 -26.74 -25.60
N ASN A 302 6.61 -27.71 -26.50
CA ASN A 302 7.86 -28.44 -26.60
C ASN A 302 8.96 -27.72 -27.40
N ALA A 303 8.61 -26.61 -28.07
CA ALA A 303 9.60 -25.81 -28.79
C ALA A 303 10.72 -25.34 -27.83
N VAL A 304 11.97 -25.62 -28.21
CA VAL A 304 13.16 -25.25 -27.41
C VAL A 304 13.46 -23.77 -27.53
N GLU A 305 13.32 -23.24 -28.74
CA GLU A 305 13.55 -21.83 -29.04
C GLU A 305 12.30 -21.25 -29.68
N ARG A 306 11.96 -20.01 -29.30
CA ARG A 306 10.86 -19.26 -29.88
C ARG A 306 11.34 -17.88 -30.31
N PRO A 307 10.84 -17.34 -31.43
CA PRO A 307 11.19 -16.00 -31.87
C PRO A 307 10.93 -14.97 -30.77
N GLY A 308 11.98 -14.23 -30.41
CA GLY A 308 11.91 -13.15 -29.42
C GLY A 308 11.99 -13.57 -27.96
N GLU A 309 11.86 -14.86 -27.62
CA GLU A 309 12.13 -15.35 -26.27
C GLU A 309 13.63 -15.55 -26.06
N ILE A 310 14.13 -15.11 -24.90
CA ILE A 310 15.53 -15.31 -24.51
C ILE A 310 15.54 -15.91 -23.11
N LEU A 311 16.22 -17.05 -22.97
CA LEU A 311 16.66 -17.64 -21.71
C LEU A 311 18.12 -18.03 -21.86
N ASP A 312 19.01 -17.32 -21.18
CA ASP A 312 20.46 -17.48 -21.24
C ASP A 312 21.00 -17.85 -19.84
N ILE A 313 21.88 -18.84 -19.76
CA ILE A 313 22.62 -19.16 -18.53
C ILE A 313 24.09 -18.97 -18.82
N GLN A 314 24.66 -17.95 -18.20
CA GLN A 314 26.07 -17.61 -18.33
C GLN A 314 26.86 -18.20 -17.16
N GLN A 315 27.82 -19.06 -17.49
CA GLN A 315 28.83 -19.54 -16.56
C GLN A 315 29.79 -18.43 -16.17
N ASP A 316 30.26 -18.48 -14.93
CA ASP A 316 31.25 -17.54 -14.37
C ASP A 316 30.86 -16.05 -14.55
N ALA A 317 29.55 -15.74 -14.57
CA ALA A 317 29.05 -14.40 -14.80
C ALA A 317 29.48 -13.43 -13.69
N VAL A 318 29.46 -13.87 -12.43
CA VAL A 318 29.89 -13.05 -11.29
C VAL A 318 31.39 -12.75 -11.40
N GLN A 319 32.18 -13.77 -11.71
CA GLN A 319 33.63 -13.65 -11.87
C GLN A 319 33.99 -12.78 -13.07
N GLY A 320 33.24 -12.89 -14.17
CA GLY A 320 33.37 -12.00 -15.33
C GLY A 320 33.09 -10.53 -15.01
N CYS A 321 32.28 -10.24 -13.99
CA CYS A 321 31.98 -8.88 -13.55
C CYS A 321 32.96 -8.36 -12.49
N LEU A 322 33.35 -9.20 -11.52
CA LEU A 322 34.02 -8.77 -10.29
C LEU A 322 35.47 -9.27 -10.18
N GLY A 323 35.88 -10.29 -10.95
CA GLY A 323 37.19 -10.94 -10.89
C GLY A 323 37.15 -12.41 -10.42
N GLU A 324 38.28 -13.12 -10.49
CA GLU A 324 38.34 -14.53 -10.08
C GLU A 324 38.05 -14.73 -8.58
N GLY A 325 37.32 -15.81 -8.24
CA GLY A 325 37.02 -16.18 -6.84
C GLY A 325 36.00 -15.29 -6.11
N THR A 326 35.44 -14.30 -6.80
CA THR A 326 34.57 -13.28 -6.20
C THR A 326 33.14 -13.71 -5.92
N ASP A 327 32.71 -14.88 -6.40
CA ASP A 327 31.40 -15.43 -6.06
C ASP A 327 31.29 -15.79 -4.58
N ARG A 328 32.35 -16.38 -4.01
CA ARG A 328 32.46 -16.59 -2.57
C ARG A 328 32.54 -15.27 -1.81
N GLU A 329 33.36 -14.35 -2.27
CA GLU A 329 33.51 -13.04 -1.60
C GLU A 329 32.19 -12.28 -1.57
N LEU A 330 31.44 -12.27 -2.69
CA LEU A 330 30.15 -11.63 -2.76
C LEU A 330 29.14 -12.29 -1.82
N TYR A 331 29.13 -13.62 -1.75
CA TYR A 331 28.29 -14.35 -0.81
C TYR A 331 28.56 -13.94 0.64
N GLU A 332 29.83 -13.94 1.05
CA GLU A 332 30.24 -13.57 2.42
C GLU A 332 29.94 -12.08 2.70
N GLU A 333 30.19 -11.18 1.74
CA GLU A 333 29.87 -9.76 1.86
C GLU A 333 28.37 -9.48 1.99
N LEU A 334 27.53 -10.20 1.25
CA LEU A 334 26.08 -10.10 1.36
C LEU A 334 25.57 -10.60 2.71
N LEU A 335 26.08 -11.74 3.18
CA LEU A 335 25.74 -12.27 4.50
C LEU A 335 26.17 -11.30 5.61
N GLU A 336 27.41 -10.87 5.63
CA GLU A 336 27.93 -9.94 6.63
C GLU A 336 27.18 -8.61 6.60
N SER A 337 26.78 -8.14 5.42
CA SER A 337 25.93 -6.95 5.29
C SER A 337 24.54 -7.17 5.90
N ALA A 338 23.89 -8.31 5.62
CA ALA A 338 22.61 -8.68 6.21
C ALA A 338 22.67 -8.79 7.75
N LEU A 339 23.81 -9.23 8.30
CA LEU A 339 24.05 -9.29 9.75
C LEU A 339 24.37 -7.91 10.38
N SER A 340 24.90 -6.98 9.59
CA SER A 340 25.33 -5.65 10.07
C SER A 340 24.20 -4.62 10.11
N VAL A 341 23.21 -4.74 9.22
CA VAL A 341 22.09 -3.80 9.12
C VAL A 341 21.07 -3.94 10.26
N ASP A 342 20.16 -2.96 10.37
CA ASP A 342 19.01 -3.00 11.27
C ASP A 342 18.18 -4.30 11.13
N GLU A 343 17.78 -4.87 12.26
CA GLU A 343 16.83 -5.99 12.31
C GLU A 343 15.52 -5.63 11.59
N GLY A 344 14.97 -6.59 10.82
CA GLY A 344 13.84 -6.37 9.91
C GLY A 344 14.23 -6.06 8.45
N SER A 345 15.51 -5.81 8.17
CA SER A 345 16.02 -5.71 6.79
C SER A 345 16.08 -7.06 6.08
N VAL A 346 16.13 -8.15 6.86
CA VAL A 346 15.91 -9.52 6.41
C VAL A 346 14.53 -9.98 6.87
N TRP A 347 13.69 -10.42 5.94
CA TRP A 347 12.31 -10.79 6.21
C TRP A 347 11.89 -12.00 5.37
N LYS A 348 10.86 -12.73 5.83
CA LYS A 348 10.44 -13.98 5.20
C LYS A 348 9.35 -13.75 4.14
N ALA A 349 9.50 -14.37 2.97
CA ALA A 349 8.47 -14.37 1.93
C ALA A 349 8.63 -15.54 0.97
N GLY A 350 7.51 -16.17 0.59
CA GLY A 350 7.47 -17.21 -0.45
C GLY A 350 8.51 -18.31 -0.27
N GLY A 351 8.63 -18.85 0.96
CA GLY A 351 9.53 -19.96 1.30
C GLY A 351 11.00 -19.61 1.55
N LYS A 352 11.39 -18.34 1.42
CA LYS A 352 12.78 -17.85 1.52
C LYS A 352 12.89 -16.59 2.41
N PHE A 353 14.10 -16.12 2.63
CA PHE A 353 14.34 -14.81 3.25
C PHE A 353 14.76 -13.80 2.18
N ILE A 354 14.35 -12.56 2.33
CA ILE A 354 14.66 -11.46 1.43
C ILE A 354 15.43 -10.41 2.22
N PHE A 355 16.57 -10.01 1.69
CA PHE A 355 17.34 -8.88 2.19
C PHE A 355 17.04 -7.63 1.35
N SER A 356 16.56 -6.57 1.99
CA SER A 356 16.30 -5.29 1.35
C SER A 356 16.42 -4.13 2.33
N ALA A 357 16.30 -2.90 1.85
CA ALA A 357 16.23 -1.74 2.74
C ALA A 357 15.06 -1.89 3.74
N PHE A 358 15.19 -1.36 4.97
CA PHE A 358 14.27 -1.59 6.10
C PHE A 358 12.77 -1.45 5.76
N ASN A 359 12.40 -0.56 4.84
CA ASN A 359 11.03 -0.42 4.35
C ASN A 359 10.67 -1.40 3.23
N ARG A 360 11.40 -2.50 3.05
CA ARG A 360 11.31 -3.42 1.90
C ARG A 360 11.48 -2.75 0.53
N ASN A 361 12.23 -1.66 0.46
CA ASN A 361 12.54 -1.01 -0.82
C ASN A 361 13.70 -1.75 -1.49
N GLN A 362 13.44 -2.25 -2.69
CA GLN A 362 14.39 -3.03 -3.49
C GLN A 362 15.04 -2.19 -4.59
N SER A 363 14.84 -0.87 -4.65
CA SER A 363 15.57 -0.02 -5.59
C SER A 363 17.08 -0.09 -5.35
N VAL A 364 17.86 -0.06 -6.42
CA VAL A 364 19.34 -0.04 -6.37
C VAL A 364 19.82 1.07 -5.43
N THR A 365 19.23 2.27 -5.54
CA THR A 365 19.60 3.43 -4.71
C THR A 365 19.26 3.26 -3.22
N ALA A 366 18.12 2.66 -2.89
CA ALA A 366 17.77 2.44 -1.48
C ALA A 366 18.69 1.41 -0.84
N LEU A 367 18.99 0.33 -1.56
CA LEU A 367 19.84 -0.75 -1.08
C LEU A 367 21.29 -0.27 -0.88
N THR A 368 21.86 0.42 -1.88
CA THR A 368 23.22 0.98 -1.79
C THR A 368 23.37 1.98 -0.64
N ARG A 369 22.45 2.94 -0.51
CA ARG A 369 22.46 3.89 0.62
C ARG A 369 22.37 3.22 1.98
N MET A 370 21.56 2.17 2.11
CA MET A 370 21.48 1.40 3.36
C MET A 370 22.81 0.73 3.68
N LEU A 371 23.43 0.07 2.68
CA LEU A 371 24.73 -0.59 2.84
C LEU A 371 25.82 0.43 3.23
N GLU A 372 25.90 1.56 2.54
CA GLU A 372 26.83 2.66 2.83
C GLU A 372 26.63 3.20 4.25
N ALA A 373 25.38 3.43 4.68
CA ALA A 373 25.07 3.92 6.02
C ALA A 373 25.49 2.96 7.14
N HIS A 374 25.64 1.66 6.85
CA HIS A 374 26.12 0.64 7.78
C HIS A 374 27.59 0.25 7.54
N GLY A 375 28.35 1.08 6.83
CA GLY A 375 29.78 0.84 6.59
C GLY A 375 30.08 -0.34 5.66
N ARG A 376 29.09 -0.80 4.88
CA ARG A 376 29.22 -1.93 3.94
C ARG A 376 29.54 -1.45 2.51
N GLN A 377 30.48 -0.50 2.38
CA GLN A 377 30.83 0.12 1.09
C GLN A 377 31.23 -0.92 0.04
N ARG A 378 32.05 -1.91 0.41
CA ARG A 378 32.50 -2.96 -0.51
C ARG A 378 31.33 -3.73 -1.12
N CYS A 379 30.34 -4.12 -0.30
CA CYS A 379 29.14 -4.80 -0.78
C CYS A 379 28.33 -3.92 -1.74
N ALA A 380 28.16 -2.63 -1.41
CA ALA A 380 27.50 -1.66 -2.29
C ALA A 380 28.22 -1.53 -3.65
N ASP A 381 29.56 -1.46 -3.64
CA ASP A 381 30.37 -1.35 -4.85
C ASP A 381 30.28 -2.60 -5.73
N MET A 382 30.32 -3.81 -5.13
CA MET A 382 30.15 -5.07 -5.86
C MET A 382 28.76 -5.16 -6.50
N LEU A 383 27.69 -4.78 -5.77
CA LEU A 383 26.34 -4.73 -6.32
C LEU A 383 26.23 -3.75 -7.49
N LEU A 384 26.83 -2.55 -7.37
CA LEU A 384 26.84 -1.56 -8.45
C LEU A 384 27.62 -2.03 -9.67
N GLN A 385 28.67 -2.83 -9.51
CA GLN A 385 29.40 -3.42 -10.62
C GLN A 385 28.54 -4.47 -11.37
N LEU A 386 27.83 -5.35 -10.64
CA LEU A 386 26.87 -6.28 -11.25
C LEU A 386 25.75 -5.56 -11.99
N VAL A 387 25.23 -4.47 -11.40
CA VAL A 387 24.24 -3.60 -12.06
C VAL A 387 24.80 -3.06 -13.36
N LYS A 388 25.96 -2.39 -13.34
CA LYS A 388 26.57 -1.81 -14.55
C LYS A 388 26.85 -2.85 -15.63
N ALA A 389 27.36 -4.02 -15.25
CA ALA A 389 27.60 -5.11 -16.18
C ALA A 389 26.31 -5.61 -16.83
N SER A 390 25.23 -5.74 -16.05
CA SER A 390 23.91 -6.14 -16.54
C SER A 390 23.31 -5.10 -17.48
N GLU A 391 23.37 -3.81 -17.12
CA GLU A 391 22.90 -2.71 -17.97
C GLU A 391 23.66 -2.66 -19.30
N SER A 392 24.99 -2.83 -19.25
CA SER A 392 25.84 -2.85 -20.43
C SER A 392 25.57 -4.05 -21.33
N LYS A 393 25.34 -5.24 -20.77
CA LYS A 393 25.14 -6.47 -21.55
C LYS A 393 23.75 -6.52 -22.19
N TYR A 394 22.71 -6.12 -21.46
CA TYR A 394 21.32 -6.34 -21.88
C TYR A 394 20.62 -5.06 -22.38
N GLY A 395 21.26 -3.89 -22.34
CA GLY A 395 20.76 -2.66 -22.95
C GLY A 395 19.54 -2.05 -22.23
N GLY A 396 19.42 -2.27 -20.92
CA GLY A 396 18.36 -1.73 -20.06
C GLY A 396 18.92 -1.04 -18.82
N LEU A 397 18.05 -0.36 -18.05
CA LEU A 397 18.39 0.16 -16.72
C LEU A 397 17.90 -0.79 -15.64
N VAL A 398 18.74 -1.10 -14.66
CA VAL A 398 18.33 -1.94 -13.51
C VAL A 398 17.58 -1.07 -12.52
N THR A 399 16.28 -1.31 -12.37
CA THR A 399 15.40 -0.51 -11.51
C THR A 399 15.30 -1.04 -10.07
N ALA A 400 15.53 -2.34 -9.89
CA ALA A 400 15.45 -3.01 -8.60
C ALA A 400 16.42 -4.20 -8.52
N VAL A 401 16.84 -4.51 -7.28
CA VAL A 401 17.65 -5.68 -6.91
C VAL A 401 16.96 -6.34 -5.72
N GLN A 402 16.60 -7.62 -5.88
CA GLN A 402 16.07 -8.45 -4.80
C GLN A 402 17.10 -9.51 -4.45
N ILE A 403 17.51 -9.55 -3.18
CA ILE A 403 18.49 -10.52 -2.68
C ILE A 403 17.75 -11.57 -1.87
N ASN A 404 17.79 -12.80 -2.34
CA ASN A 404 17.07 -13.94 -1.79
C ASN A 404 18.04 -14.89 -1.07
N PHE A 405 17.86 -15.05 0.22
CA PHE A 405 18.58 -16.01 1.04
C PHE A 405 17.79 -17.32 1.12
N HIS A 406 18.47 -18.41 0.81
CA HIS A 406 17.99 -19.79 0.93
C HIS A 406 18.90 -20.55 1.89
N PRO A 407 18.65 -20.52 3.21
CA PRO A 407 19.56 -21.09 4.21
C PRO A 407 19.79 -22.60 4.15
N HIS A 408 18.86 -23.34 3.55
CA HIS A 408 18.96 -24.80 3.42
C HIS A 408 18.02 -25.31 2.31
N GLY A 409 18.14 -26.59 1.96
CA GLY A 409 17.28 -27.25 0.95
C GLY A 409 15.78 -27.10 1.16
N GLY A 410 15.30 -27.08 2.40
CA GLY A 410 13.86 -26.91 2.68
C GLY A 410 13.28 -25.52 2.40
N THR A 411 14.11 -24.52 2.04
CA THR A 411 13.61 -23.22 1.58
C THR A 411 13.33 -23.27 0.09
N TYR A 412 12.41 -22.46 -0.41
CA TYR A 412 12.00 -22.49 -1.81
C TYR A 412 11.70 -21.08 -2.32
N HIS A 413 11.56 -20.97 -3.65
CA HIS A 413 11.02 -19.82 -4.34
C HIS A 413 9.86 -20.33 -5.18
N ASP A 414 8.65 -19.87 -4.89
CA ASP A 414 7.42 -20.34 -5.55
C ASP A 414 7.49 -20.25 -7.08
N GLN A 415 6.80 -21.17 -7.76
CA GLN A 415 6.62 -21.09 -9.21
C GLN A 415 5.80 -19.84 -9.56
N HIS A 416 6.38 -18.96 -10.36
CA HIS A 416 5.78 -17.67 -10.67
C HIS A 416 6.31 -17.10 -11.99
N ARG A 417 5.63 -16.04 -12.47
CA ARG A 417 6.15 -15.11 -13.47
C ARG A 417 6.61 -13.85 -12.75
N ASP A 418 7.73 -13.30 -13.17
CA ASP A 418 8.13 -11.97 -12.71
C ASP A 418 7.10 -10.93 -13.15
N ILE A 419 6.88 -9.93 -12.30
CA ILE A 419 5.88 -8.90 -12.57
C ILE A 419 6.57 -7.73 -13.27
N TYR A 420 6.33 -7.59 -14.57
CA TYR A 420 6.90 -6.50 -15.39
C TYR A 420 5.96 -5.32 -15.62
N SER A 421 4.74 -5.37 -15.08
CA SER A 421 3.75 -4.32 -15.31
C SER A 421 4.07 -3.04 -14.53
N ALA A 422 3.86 -1.88 -15.16
CA ALA A 422 4.01 -0.58 -14.50
C ALA A 422 3.01 -0.35 -13.34
N LYS A 423 2.03 -1.24 -13.18
CA LYS A 423 0.95 -1.14 -12.18
C LYS A 423 1.31 -1.79 -10.84
N GLN A 424 2.38 -2.58 -10.77
CA GLN A 424 2.77 -3.30 -9.55
C GLN A 424 4.18 -2.91 -9.10
N ARG A 425 4.30 -2.63 -7.80
CA ARG A 425 5.55 -2.19 -7.18
C ARG A 425 6.44 -3.39 -6.86
N ALA A 426 7.75 -3.32 -7.15
CA ALA A 426 8.74 -4.34 -6.77
C ALA A 426 8.99 -4.31 -5.24
N GLY A 427 8.00 -4.80 -4.50
CA GLY A 427 7.82 -4.60 -3.07
C GLY A 427 6.81 -3.48 -2.76
N PRO A 428 6.05 -3.59 -1.66
CA PRO A 428 4.95 -2.66 -1.32
C PRO A 428 5.38 -1.18 -1.26
N ASN A 429 6.68 -0.94 -1.03
CA ASN A 429 7.30 0.37 -0.85
C ASN A 429 8.36 0.74 -1.88
N CYS A 430 8.50 -0.01 -2.98
CA CYS A 430 9.41 0.39 -4.05
C CYS A 430 8.99 1.77 -4.56
N THR A 431 9.87 2.75 -4.42
CA THR A 431 9.75 4.10 -5.00
C THR A 431 10.23 4.15 -6.45
N CYS A 432 10.44 2.97 -7.04
CA CYS A 432 10.99 2.74 -8.35
C CYS A 432 10.08 3.41 -9.39
N SER A 433 10.62 4.26 -10.27
CA SER A 433 9.84 4.81 -11.37
C SER A 433 9.49 3.67 -12.32
N PHE A 434 8.24 3.22 -12.31
CA PHE A 434 7.81 2.03 -13.05
C PHE A 434 7.78 2.28 -14.55
N ARG A 435 8.94 2.11 -15.18
CA ARG A 435 9.05 1.78 -16.59
C ARG A 435 8.72 0.30 -16.74
N GLU A 436 8.20 -0.07 -17.91
CA GLU A 436 7.99 -1.48 -18.26
C GLU A 436 9.32 -2.23 -18.17
N CYS A 437 9.37 -3.29 -17.37
CA CYS A 437 10.55 -4.13 -17.25
C CYS A 437 10.66 -5.05 -18.47
N VAL A 438 11.87 -5.19 -19.02
CA VAL A 438 12.10 -5.92 -20.27
C VAL A 438 12.76 -7.30 -20.05
N GLY A 439 13.17 -7.59 -18.81
CA GLY A 439 13.78 -8.87 -18.43
C GLY A 439 14.33 -8.84 -17.01
N THR A 440 14.82 -9.99 -16.58
CA THR A 440 15.45 -10.22 -15.28
C THR A 440 16.78 -10.93 -15.50
N VAL A 441 17.78 -10.54 -14.71
CA VAL A 441 19.05 -11.27 -14.55
C VAL A 441 19.15 -11.73 -13.09
N CYS A 442 19.41 -13.01 -12.90
CA CYS A 442 19.48 -13.67 -11.60
C CYS A 442 20.87 -14.26 -11.43
N PHE A 443 21.67 -13.69 -10.54
CA PHE A 443 22.98 -14.23 -10.17
C PHE A 443 22.79 -15.31 -9.10
N SER A 444 23.61 -16.36 -9.11
CA SER A 444 23.55 -17.44 -8.11
C SER A 444 24.86 -17.53 -7.35
N LEU A 445 24.78 -17.63 -6.01
CA LEU A 445 25.94 -17.68 -5.12
C LEU A 445 25.77 -18.80 -4.09
N GLY A 446 26.85 -19.54 -3.80
CA GLY A 446 26.84 -20.61 -2.80
C GLY A 446 26.33 -21.94 -3.36
N SER A 447 25.40 -22.59 -2.65
CA SER A 447 25.00 -23.97 -2.99
C SER A 447 24.30 -24.07 -4.33
N SER A 448 24.62 -25.14 -5.07
CA SER A 448 23.92 -25.46 -6.31
C SER A 448 22.46 -25.80 -6.02
N ARG A 449 21.53 -25.24 -6.80
CA ARG A 449 20.09 -25.49 -6.66
C ARG A 449 19.44 -25.64 -8.02
N ILE A 450 18.37 -26.44 -8.06
CA ILE A 450 17.53 -26.57 -9.24
C ILE A 450 16.71 -25.29 -9.40
N CYS A 451 16.71 -24.72 -10.61
CA CYS A 451 15.68 -23.84 -11.11
C CYS A 451 14.71 -24.68 -11.95
N LEU A 452 13.44 -24.72 -11.53
CA LEU A 452 12.37 -25.35 -12.29
C LEU A 452 11.76 -24.29 -13.20
N CYS A 453 11.83 -24.50 -14.51
CA CYS A 453 11.17 -23.66 -15.51
C CYS A 453 10.02 -24.46 -16.14
N GLU A 454 8.83 -23.88 -16.25
CA GLU A 454 7.67 -24.54 -16.86
C GLU A 454 7.05 -23.68 -17.96
N THR A 455 6.84 -24.27 -19.13
CA THR A 455 6.09 -23.63 -20.22
C THR A 455 4.60 -23.69 -19.90
N MET A 456 3.97 -22.52 -19.76
CA MET A 456 2.55 -22.40 -19.42
C MET A 456 1.68 -22.27 -20.67
N THR A 457 0.43 -22.70 -20.56
CA THR A 457 -0.62 -22.54 -21.60
C THR A 457 -1.91 -21.98 -21.00
N ASP A 458 -1.77 -21.17 -19.96
CA ASP A 458 -2.87 -20.45 -19.30
C ASP A 458 -3.24 -19.18 -20.07
N ASP A 459 -4.25 -18.45 -19.59
CA ASP A 459 -4.75 -17.22 -20.23
C ASP A 459 -3.72 -16.08 -20.31
N MET A 460 -2.62 -16.17 -19.56
CA MET A 460 -1.51 -15.21 -19.60
C MET A 460 -0.45 -15.58 -20.64
N SER A 461 -0.41 -16.84 -21.07
CA SER A 461 0.50 -17.34 -22.09
C SER A 461 -0.04 -17.10 -23.49
N GLN A 462 0.84 -16.79 -24.43
CA GLN A 462 0.51 -16.74 -25.86
C GLN A 462 0.42 -18.14 -26.48
N LEU A 463 0.77 -19.17 -25.71
CA LEU A 463 0.86 -20.55 -26.17
C LEU A 463 -0.47 -21.27 -26.03
N ARG A 464 -0.93 -21.86 -27.13
CA ARG A 464 -2.12 -22.70 -27.10
C ARG A 464 -1.76 -24.10 -26.60
N PRO A 465 -2.57 -24.69 -25.70
CA PRO A 465 -2.39 -26.06 -25.29
C PRO A 465 -2.64 -27.00 -26.48
N CYS A 466 -1.93 -28.13 -26.55
CA CYS A 466 -2.17 -29.14 -27.59
C CYS A 466 -3.48 -29.92 -27.39
N CYS A 467 -4.00 -29.93 -26.16
CA CYS A 467 -5.28 -30.51 -25.76
C CYS A 467 -5.67 -30.02 -24.35
N GLU A 468 -6.85 -30.36 -23.86
CA GLU A 468 -7.34 -29.97 -22.52
C GLU A 468 -6.46 -30.47 -21.35
N ARG A 469 -5.65 -31.52 -21.57
CA ARG A 469 -4.74 -32.10 -20.58
C ARG A 469 -3.27 -31.75 -20.84
N CYS A 470 -3.02 -30.64 -21.54
CA CYS A 470 -1.66 -30.16 -21.78
C CYS A 470 -1.08 -29.62 -20.47
N GLU A 471 -0.02 -30.27 -19.98
CA GLU A 471 0.66 -29.91 -18.73
C GLU A 471 1.91 -29.03 -18.99
N GLY A 472 2.16 -28.68 -20.25
CA GLY A 472 3.33 -27.92 -20.66
C GLY A 472 4.61 -28.76 -20.73
N ARG A 473 5.74 -28.06 -20.87
CA ARG A 473 7.10 -28.61 -20.83
C ARG A 473 7.75 -28.17 -19.52
N ARG A 474 8.50 -29.05 -18.87
CA ARG A 474 9.25 -28.73 -17.64
C ARG A 474 10.74 -28.89 -17.88
N GLU A 475 11.52 -27.97 -17.36
CA GLU A 475 12.98 -28.01 -17.38
C GLU A 475 13.49 -27.83 -15.95
N ARG A 476 14.38 -28.72 -15.52
CA ARG A 476 15.13 -28.57 -14.26
C ARG A 476 16.56 -28.26 -14.61
N ARG A 477 16.96 -27.02 -14.38
CA ARG A 477 18.30 -26.53 -14.66
C ARG A 477 19.07 -26.32 -13.35
N TRP A 478 20.28 -26.82 -13.26
CA TRP A 478 21.13 -26.54 -12.11
C TRP A 478 21.74 -25.15 -12.23
N LEU A 479 21.56 -24.33 -11.20
CA LEU A 479 22.23 -23.04 -11.06
C LEU A 479 23.33 -23.18 -10.00
N HIS A 480 24.56 -22.93 -10.41
CA HIS A 480 25.77 -23.04 -9.60
C HIS A 480 26.24 -21.66 -9.11
N SER A 481 27.15 -21.67 -8.12
CA SER A 481 27.79 -20.43 -7.64
C SER A 481 28.57 -19.75 -8.78
N GLY A 482 28.36 -18.46 -8.96
CA GLY A 482 28.98 -17.64 -10.00
C GLY A 482 28.16 -17.50 -11.28
N GLU A 483 27.13 -18.34 -11.49
CA GLU A 483 26.34 -18.29 -12.71
C GLU A 483 25.29 -17.17 -12.70
N ALA A 484 24.89 -16.71 -13.89
CA ALA A 484 23.75 -15.82 -14.06
C ALA A 484 22.74 -16.42 -15.04
N MET A 485 21.46 -16.38 -14.68
CA MET A 485 20.35 -16.70 -15.57
C MET A 485 19.68 -15.40 -16.01
N PHE A 486 19.60 -15.14 -17.30
CA PHE A 486 18.86 -14.02 -17.87
C PHE A 486 17.64 -14.53 -18.64
N PHE A 487 16.50 -13.88 -18.45
CA PHE A 487 15.32 -14.10 -19.27
C PHE A 487 14.56 -12.80 -19.52
N ASN A 488 14.00 -12.66 -20.73
CA ASN A 488 13.32 -11.43 -21.14
C ASN A 488 11.80 -11.46 -20.90
N ALA A 489 11.13 -10.35 -21.16
CA ALA A 489 9.67 -10.19 -21.04
C ALA A 489 8.86 -11.20 -21.86
N ALA A 490 9.31 -11.48 -23.10
CA ALA A 490 8.66 -12.47 -23.95
C ALA A 490 8.71 -13.86 -23.31
N TRP A 491 9.88 -14.28 -22.81
CA TRP A 491 10.02 -15.58 -22.12
C TRP A 491 9.14 -15.62 -20.86
N ASN A 492 9.25 -14.64 -19.99
CA ASN A 492 8.48 -14.61 -18.73
C ASN A 492 6.96 -14.57 -18.93
N SER A 493 6.45 -14.15 -20.09
CA SER A 493 5.02 -14.19 -20.40
C SER A 493 4.51 -15.63 -20.60
N ASN A 494 5.33 -16.49 -21.18
CA ASN A 494 4.96 -17.85 -21.56
C ASN A 494 5.46 -18.92 -20.58
N HIS A 495 6.39 -18.58 -19.69
CA HIS A 495 7.05 -19.52 -18.79
C HIS A 495 6.99 -19.05 -17.34
N THR A 496 6.91 -19.98 -16.41
CA THR A 496 7.13 -19.74 -14.97
C THR A 496 8.50 -20.26 -14.56
N HIS A 497 9.04 -19.71 -13.48
CA HIS A 497 10.27 -20.18 -12.88
C HIS A 497 10.23 -20.11 -11.35
N GLY A 498 11.09 -20.91 -10.70
CA GLY A 498 11.09 -21.09 -9.26
C GLY A 498 12.21 -22.02 -8.79
N ILE A 499 12.48 -22.01 -7.49
CA ILE A 499 13.48 -22.85 -6.84
C ILE A 499 12.74 -23.83 -5.93
N PRO A 500 12.52 -25.10 -6.31
CA PRO A 500 11.81 -26.05 -5.47
C PRO A 500 12.56 -26.32 -4.15
N ALA A 501 11.78 -26.73 -3.14
CA ALA A 501 12.33 -27.30 -1.93
C ALA A 501 13.02 -28.63 -2.26
N MET A 502 14.18 -28.85 -1.65
CA MET A 502 14.98 -30.05 -1.78
C MET A 502 15.20 -30.67 -0.39
N PRO A 503 15.51 -31.98 -0.30
CA PRO A 503 15.90 -32.58 0.97
C PRO A 503 17.03 -31.78 1.63
N ARG A 504 16.86 -31.45 2.93
CA ARG A 504 17.76 -30.53 3.64
C ARG A 504 19.23 -30.98 3.64
N GLU A 505 19.45 -32.28 3.57
CA GLU A 505 20.78 -32.91 3.60
C GLU A 505 21.50 -32.83 2.24
N GLN A 506 20.77 -32.58 1.14
CA GLN A 506 21.33 -32.61 -0.21
C GLN A 506 21.92 -31.27 -0.66
N VAL A 507 21.38 -30.16 -0.16
CA VAL A 507 21.78 -28.82 -0.58
C VAL A 507 21.86 -27.86 0.59
N GLY A 508 22.98 -27.15 0.66
CA GLY A 508 23.27 -26.15 1.67
C GLY A 508 22.69 -24.77 1.36
N PRO A 509 23.27 -23.71 1.96
CA PRO A 509 22.78 -22.36 1.79
C PRO A 509 23.13 -21.76 0.43
N ARG A 510 22.23 -20.93 -0.12
CA ARG A 510 22.37 -20.21 -1.40
C ARG A 510 21.88 -18.77 -1.25
N ILE A 511 22.49 -17.85 -2.00
CA ILE A 511 21.98 -16.49 -2.23
C ILE A 511 21.72 -16.32 -3.72
N SER A 512 20.66 -15.60 -4.09
CA SER A 512 20.44 -15.13 -5.47
C SER A 512 19.89 -13.74 -5.56
#